data_AF-A0A0F3ML39-F1
#
_entry.id   AF-A0A0F3ML39-F1
#
_cell.length_a   1.000
_cell.length_b   1.000
_cell.length_c   1.000
_cell.angle_alpha   90.00
_cell.angle_beta   90.00
_cell.angle_gamma   90.00
#
_symmetry.space_group_name_H-M   'P 1'
#
loop_
_entity.id
_entity.type
_entity.pdbx_description
1 polymer ?
#
loop_
_entity_poly.entity_id
_entity_poly.type
_entity_poly.pdbx_seq_one_letter_code
_entity_poly.pdbx_strand_id
1 'polypeptide(L)'
;MNNQDLDIPLTSIFSCDNTKLQTEVINAIKSEPKYSNDTLLIKFVKSFYSYIPIDYTENYSTNFFKDAALSAYEFFKKKPINKNYLVTLSQSNQSSYFSPFIEFKIINIDAAFIIDSIKSLLERIGLEPFFFIHPVVATKRNKNGALVDVFPAFQNNNHAVNNNNIESLILCKIHGTFDKKFLDSIKSQLTTILEQINKTSADWHPILQEIEKIITSLSHSSDQEKKSIVDFLHWLKADNFTFLSCINYNLLNGTSSLVAGHKAFFPEQDIENIMHLACNQGNDKKTILIGKINKPSTVHKSSFINYMLIKQKNKNGSFDSAMIFLGLYSASTKQQSVQNIPILLDKLKDILSFSKFSSNSYNAKRFKAIFESLPREMLFEASLESLYCACLKVLSAMNNNALRLCLFPNCLNNIIDIIVFLPSIRLTPNVHANITSCLIKAFNTKILSSELNTVPPNFCSIYISMPIDQNVLTNLNIKELENNLENLSAQWIESFKASLVKSYGLFEGLKLFKDNAYIFPKNYIQNFNSAEAVNDLKYIIKAQKSGKQTFNFIIHSQHIFSLKIYNPGSKLSLSQVFPIIENLNFNILDEQTFKISTENSRPLISQLALDSNKQELVDSNFNIRQDLNALYSMNSNQSDI
;
A
#
# COMPACT_ATOMS: atom_id res chain seq x y z
N MET A 1 -61.52 3.44 -20.95
CA MET A 1 -60.37 2.69 -21.48
C MET A 1 -59.38 2.56 -20.34
N ASN A 2 -59.09 1.32 -19.97
CA ASN A 2 -58.43 0.93 -18.73
C ASN A 2 -57.00 1.46 -18.62
N ASN A 3 -56.69 2.06 -17.47
CA ASN A 3 -55.32 2.05 -16.95
C ASN A 3 -55.00 0.60 -16.61
N GLN A 4 -54.23 -0.06 -17.46
CA GLN A 4 -53.54 -1.29 -17.08
C GLN A 4 -52.29 -0.89 -16.33
N ASP A 5 -52.35 -1.04 -15.01
CA ASP A 5 -51.18 -1.11 -14.14
C ASP A 5 -50.25 -2.21 -14.69
N LEU A 6 -49.08 -1.79 -15.16
CA LEU A 6 -47.95 -2.67 -15.40
C LEU A 6 -47.35 -3.02 -14.03
N ASP A 7 -48.00 -3.95 -13.34
CA ASP A 7 -47.42 -4.68 -12.22
C ASP A 7 -46.31 -5.60 -12.77
N ILE A 8 -45.13 -5.04 -12.95
CA ILE A 8 -43.91 -5.82 -13.12
C ILE A 8 -43.52 -6.26 -11.71
N PRO A 9 -43.59 -7.56 -11.36
CA PRO A 9 -43.13 -8.00 -10.05
C PRO A 9 -41.63 -7.69 -9.97
N LEU A 10 -41.25 -6.85 -9.02
CA LEU A 10 -39.87 -6.66 -8.59
C LEU A 10 -39.39 -7.97 -7.93
N THR A 11 -39.16 -9.01 -8.72
CA THR A 11 -38.26 -10.09 -8.33
C THR A 11 -36.93 -9.45 -8.04
N SER A 12 -36.44 -9.57 -6.80
CA SER A 12 -35.16 -8.99 -6.39
C SER A 12 -34.07 -9.43 -7.37
N ILE A 13 -33.59 -8.48 -8.17
CA ILE A 13 -32.51 -8.69 -9.17
C ILE A 13 -31.23 -9.21 -8.48
N PHE A 14 -31.14 -9.07 -7.15
CA PHE A 14 -30.07 -9.57 -6.31
C PHE A 14 -30.59 -10.67 -5.38
N SER A 15 -30.13 -11.90 -5.58
CA SER A 15 -30.26 -13.01 -4.63
C SER A 15 -28.87 -13.56 -4.32
N CYS A 16 -28.51 -13.60 -3.04
CA CYS A 16 -27.22 -14.10 -2.55
C CYS A 16 -27.40 -15.29 -1.60
N ASP A 17 -28.47 -16.08 -1.80
CA ASP A 17 -28.79 -17.19 -0.91
C ASP A 17 -27.93 -18.43 -1.20
N ASN A 18 -27.14 -18.84 -0.19
CA ASN A 18 -26.27 -20.02 -0.24
C ASN A 18 -27.02 -21.33 0.11
N THR A 19 -28.31 -21.29 0.44
CA THR A 19 -29.11 -22.48 0.80
C THR A 19 -29.12 -23.54 -0.30
N LYS A 20 -29.11 -23.13 -1.57
CA LYS A 20 -29.07 -24.05 -2.72
C LYS A 20 -27.81 -24.90 -2.69
N LEU A 21 -26.63 -24.27 -2.57
CA LEU A 21 -25.37 -25.00 -2.49
C LEU A 21 -25.32 -25.92 -1.25
N GLN A 22 -25.73 -25.42 -0.08
CA GLN A 22 -25.77 -26.24 1.12
C GLN A 22 -26.62 -27.49 0.91
N THR A 23 -27.78 -27.35 0.27
CA THR A 23 -28.69 -28.46 -0.04
C THR A 23 -28.06 -29.46 -1.01
N GLU A 24 -27.45 -28.98 -2.09
CA GLU A 24 -26.76 -29.82 -3.07
C GLU A 24 -25.60 -30.60 -2.44
N VAL A 25 -24.77 -29.95 -1.63
CA VAL A 25 -23.65 -30.59 -0.92
C VAL A 25 -24.17 -31.61 0.10
N ILE A 26 -25.19 -31.29 0.89
CA ILE A 26 -25.78 -32.22 1.86
C ILE A 26 -26.35 -33.45 1.14
N ASN A 27 -27.03 -33.28 0.01
CA ASN A 27 -27.57 -34.39 -0.78
C ASN A 27 -26.44 -35.26 -1.35
N ALA A 28 -25.37 -34.64 -1.85
CA ALA A 28 -24.20 -35.34 -2.33
C ALA A 28 -23.51 -36.15 -1.21
N ILE A 29 -23.40 -35.60 0.00
CA ILE A 29 -22.87 -36.32 1.18
C ILE A 29 -23.77 -37.50 1.57
N LYS A 30 -25.09 -37.29 1.62
CA LYS A 30 -26.05 -38.34 1.99
C LYS A 30 -26.08 -39.51 1.01
N SER A 31 -25.71 -39.28 -0.25
CA SER A 31 -25.60 -40.33 -1.26
C SER A 31 -24.45 -41.32 -0.97
N GLU A 32 -23.48 -40.95 -0.14
CA GLU A 32 -22.40 -41.84 0.28
C GLU A 32 -22.84 -42.66 1.52
N PRO A 33 -22.88 -44.02 1.44
CA PRO A 33 -23.41 -44.86 2.51
C PRO A 33 -22.76 -44.59 3.87
N LYS A 34 -21.45 -44.29 3.86
CA LYS A 34 -20.65 -43.98 5.06
C LYS A 34 -21.15 -42.76 5.85
N TYR A 35 -21.74 -41.77 5.18
CA TYR A 35 -22.11 -40.48 5.79
C TYR A 35 -23.63 -40.24 5.81
N SER A 36 -24.42 -41.13 5.22
CA SER A 36 -25.88 -41.04 5.09
C SER A 36 -26.63 -40.68 6.39
N ASN A 37 -26.16 -41.19 7.53
CA ASN A 37 -26.77 -40.99 8.85
C ASN A 37 -25.97 -40.09 9.80
N ASP A 38 -24.90 -39.42 9.33
CA ASP A 38 -24.08 -38.55 10.19
C ASP A 38 -24.76 -37.17 10.36
N THR A 39 -25.62 -37.08 11.37
CA THR A 39 -26.34 -35.84 11.69
C THR A 39 -25.40 -34.69 12.11
N LEU A 40 -24.25 -35.03 12.69
CA LEU A 40 -23.27 -34.04 13.14
C LEU A 40 -22.56 -33.41 11.94
N LEU A 41 -22.18 -34.22 10.95
CA LEU A 41 -21.63 -33.74 9.68
C LEU A 41 -22.62 -32.80 8.97
N ILE A 42 -23.91 -33.13 8.92
CA ILE A 42 -24.92 -32.25 8.29
C ILE A 42 -24.99 -30.89 8.99
N LYS A 43 -25.02 -30.87 10.32
CA LYS A 43 -24.96 -29.62 11.09
C LYS A 43 -23.67 -28.85 10.82
N PHE A 44 -22.54 -29.56 10.73
CA PHE A 44 -21.24 -28.97 10.41
C PHE A 44 -21.25 -28.31 9.03
N VAL A 45 -21.75 -28.98 7.99
CA VAL A 45 -21.81 -28.41 6.63
C VAL A 45 -22.61 -27.11 6.58
N LYS A 46 -23.74 -27.05 7.29
CA LYS A 46 -24.54 -25.82 7.39
C LYS A 46 -23.76 -24.67 8.02
N SER A 47 -23.02 -24.94 9.10
CA SER A 47 -22.17 -23.93 9.74
C SER A 47 -20.95 -23.57 8.87
N PHE A 48 -20.33 -24.57 8.24
CA PHE A 48 -19.12 -24.43 7.43
C PHE A 48 -19.34 -23.57 6.18
N TYR A 49 -20.52 -23.68 5.58
CA TYR A 49 -20.96 -22.93 4.41
C TYR A 49 -21.99 -21.84 4.72
N SER A 50 -21.96 -21.32 5.94
CA SER A 50 -22.76 -20.15 6.34
C SER A 50 -22.45 -18.91 5.48
N TYR A 51 -21.20 -18.75 5.07
CA TYR A 51 -20.76 -17.77 4.08
C TYR A 51 -19.77 -18.41 3.10
N ILE A 52 -19.95 -18.12 1.81
CA ILE A 52 -19.03 -18.48 0.73
C ILE A 52 -18.97 -17.29 -0.23
N PRO A 53 -17.77 -16.93 -0.74
CA PRO A 53 -17.66 -15.97 -1.82
C PRO A 53 -18.54 -16.37 -3.02
N ILE A 54 -19.32 -15.42 -3.55
CA ILE A 54 -20.31 -15.69 -4.61
C ILE A 54 -19.64 -16.35 -5.83
N ASP A 55 -18.49 -15.82 -6.24
CA ASP A 55 -17.69 -16.30 -7.37
C ASP A 55 -17.25 -17.78 -7.23
N TYR A 56 -17.20 -18.33 -6.01
CA TYR A 56 -16.83 -19.74 -5.84
C TYR A 56 -17.93 -20.67 -6.35
N THR A 57 -19.20 -20.28 -6.25
CA THR A 57 -20.32 -21.12 -6.71
C THR A 57 -20.39 -21.20 -8.24
N GLU A 58 -19.82 -20.21 -8.94
CA GLU A 58 -19.71 -20.20 -10.40
C GLU A 58 -18.49 -21.01 -10.88
N ASN A 59 -17.41 -21.04 -10.10
CA ASN A 59 -16.13 -21.60 -10.51
C ASN A 59 -15.86 -23.03 -10.02
N TYR A 60 -16.62 -23.54 -9.05
CA TYR A 60 -16.39 -24.87 -8.45
C TYR A 60 -17.65 -25.74 -8.44
N SER A 61 -17.45 -27.05 -8.65
CA SER A 61 -18.54 -28.03 -8.66
C SER A 61 -19.00 -28.41 -7.25
N THR A 62 -20.23 -28.93 -7.13
CA THR A 62 -20.76 -29.49 -5.88
C THR A 62 -19.83 -30.55 -5.26
N ASN A 63 -19.16 -31.36 -6.08
CA ASN A 63 -18.20 -32.37 -5.60
C ASN A 63 -16.97 -31.73 -4.94
N PHE A 64 -16.47 -30.61 -5.47
CA PHE A 64 -15.36 -29.91 -4.85
C PHE A 64 -15.72 -29.39 -3.45
N PHE A 65 -16.92 -28.83 -3.29
CA PHE A 65 -17.42 -28.39 -1.99
C PHE A 65 -17.67 -29.59 -1.05
N LYS A 66 -18.23 -30.69 -1.55
CA LYS A 66 -18.38 -31.93 -0.78
C LYS A 66 -17.03 -32.40 -0.21
N ASP A 67 -16.01 -32.51 -1.06
CA ASP A 67 -14.68 -33.00 -0.66
C ASP A 67 -14.01 -32.05 0.34
N ALA A 68 -14.17 -30.73 0.12
CA ALA A 68 -13.69 -29.70 1.05
C ALA A 68 -14.36 -29.83 2.43
N ALA A 69 -15.69 -29.99 2.47
CA ALA A 69 -16.43 -30.14 3.71
C ALA A 69 -16.06 -31.42 4.48
N LEU A 70 -15.92 -32.56 3.77
CA LEU A 70 -15.50 -33.82 4.38
C LEU A 70 -14.07 -33.72 4.93
N SER A 71 -13.12 -33.18 4.15
CA SER A 71 -11.74 -32.95 4.58
C SER A 71 -11.68 -32.04 5.82
N ALA A 72 -12.46 -30.97 5.82
CA ALA A 72 -12.56 -30.03 6.93
C ALA A 72 -13.18 -30.68 8.18
N TYR A 73 -14.26 -31.46 8.04
CA TYR A 73 -14.92 -32.14 9.16
C TYR A 73 -14.01 -33.18 9.83
N GLU A 74 -13.33 -34.01 9.04
CA GLU A 74 -12.38 -35.00 9.57
C GLU A 74 -11.20 -34.34 10.29
N PHE A 75 -10.78 -33.17 9.82
CA PHE A 75 -9.79 -32.36 10.52
C PHE A 75 -10.36 -31.73 11.80
N PHE A 76 -11.58 -31.21 11.76
CA PHE A 76 -12.26 -30.54 12.87
C PHE A 76 -12.43 -31.43 14.10
N LYS A 77 -12.65 -32.73 13.89
CA LYS A 77 -12.72 -33.73 14.96
C LYS A 77 -11.39 -33.96 15.69
N LYS A 78 -10.24 -33.61 15.08
CA LYS A 78 -8.90 -33.93 15.59
C LYS A 78 -8.28 -32.86 16.52
N LYS A 79 -8.98 -31.75 16.80
CA LYS A 79 -8.44 -30.69 17.69
C LYS A 79 -8.14 -31.27 19.09
N PRO A 80 -6.90 -31.16 19.60
CA PRO A 80 -6.55 -31.63 20.94
C PRO A 80 -7.23 -30.83 22.05
N ILE A 81 -7.60 -31.49 23.15
CA ILE A 81 -8.33 -30.86 24.27
C ILE A 81 -7.59 -29.68 24.92
N ASN A 82 -6.26 -29.75 25.04
CA ASN A 82 -5.44 -28.75 25.73
C ASN A 82 -4.71 -27.81 24.77
N LYS A 83 -5.21 -27.65 23.53
CA LYS A 83 -4.64 -26.71 22.56
C LYS A 83 -5.70 -25.77 22.04
N ASN A 84 -5.37 -24.48 22.03
CA ASN A 84 -6.24 -23.46 21.44
C ASN A 84 -6.31 -23.61 19.91
N TYR A 85 -5.26 -24.17 19.29
CA TYR A 85 -5.17 -24.31 17.85
C TYR A 85 -4.67 -25.68 17.37
N LEU A 86 -4.91 -25.96 16.09
CA LEU A 86 -4.33 -27.08 15.34
C LEU A 86 -4.04 -26.60 13.91
N VAL A 87 -2.85 -26.88 13.39
CA VAL A 87 -2.45 -26.56 12.00
C VAL A 87 -2.01 -27.83 11.29
N THR A 88 -2.59 -28.09 10.12
CA THR A 88 -2.11 -29.12 9.19
C THR A 88 -1.87 -28.52 7.82
N LEU A 89 -0.86 -29.06 7.14
CA LEU A 89 -0.49 -28.72 5.78
C LEU A 89 -0.30 -30.04 5.04
N SER A 90 -1.00 -30.19 3.92
CA SER A 90 -0.83 -31.31 2.99
C SER A 90 -0.64 -30.80 1.57
N GLN A 91 0.16 -31.50 0.78
CA GLN A 91 0.29 -31.24 -0.66
C GLN A 91 -0.46 -32.31 -1.46
N SER A 92 -1.21 -31.86 -2.46
CA SER A 92 -1.87 -32.71 -3.44
C SER A 92 -1.13 -32.59 -4.77
N ASN A 93 -0.55 -33.70 -5.24
CA ASN A 93 0.32 -33.70 -6.43
C ASN A 93 -0.45 -33.81 -7.76
N GLN A 94 -1.75 -34.13 -7.73
CA GLN A 94 -2.69 -33.97 -8.85
C GLN A 94 -4.07 -34.49 -8.42
N SER A 95 -5.13 -33.82 -8.86
CA SER A 95 -6.46 -34.42 -8.97
C SER A 95 -6.91 -34.28 -10.42
N SER A 96 -7.83 -35.11 -10.90
CA SER A 96 -8.32 -35.09 -12.29
C SER A 96 -8.85 -33.72 -12.76
N TYR A 97 -9.09 -32.79 -11.84
CA TYR A 97 -9.74 -31.49 -12.08
C TYR A 97 -8.91 -30.27 -11.65
N PHE A 98 -7.79 -30.44 -10.94
CA PHE A 98 -7.00 -29.31 -10.45
C PHE A 98 -5.49 -29.55 -10.59
N SER A 99 -4.81 -28.49 -11.02
CA SER A 99 -3.35 -28.36 -10.89
C SER A 99 -2.90 -28.66 -9.46
N PRO A 100 -1.65 -29.11 -9.26
CA PRO A 100 -1.11 -29.35 -7.92
C PRO A 100 -1.36 -28.17 -6.99
N PHE A 101 -1.68 -28.47 -5.74
CA PHE A 101 -1.96 -27.45 -4.73
C PHE A 101 -1.54 -27.92 -3.35
N ILE A 102 -1.33 -26.96 -2.46
CA ILE A 102 -1.22 -27.18 -1.03
C ILE A 102 -2.52 -26.79 -0.33
N GLU A 103 -2.88 -27.56 0.69
CA GLU A 103 -4.06 -27.32 1.52
C GLU A 103 -3.60 -27.07 2.97
N PHE A 104 -3.98 -25.90 3.48
CA PHE A 104 -3.84 -25.55 4.89
C PHE A 104 -5.19 -25.73 5.56
N LYS A 105 -5.18 -26.43 6.70
CA LYS A 105 -6.31 -26.50 7.60
C LYS A 105 -5.91 -26.03 8.97
N ILE A 106 -6.62 -25.04 9.48
CA ILE A 106 -6.33 -24.40 10.75
C ILE A 106 -7.61 -24.37 11.58
N ILE A 107 -7.51 -24.74 12.84
CA ILE A 107 -8.54 -24.45 13.85
C ILE A 107 -7.88 -23.58 14.90
N ASN A 108 -8.58 -22.55 15.37
CA ASN A 108 -8.22 -21.78 16.55
C ASN A 108 -9.47 -21.60 17.43
N ILE A 109 -9.31 -21.31 18.73
CA ILE A 109 -10.38 -20.66 19.49
C ILE A 109 -10.65 -19.30 18.82
N ASP A 110 -11.90 -18.89 18.74
CA ASP A 110 -12.24 -17.65 18.07
C ASP A 110 -11.60 -16.46 18.77
N ALA A 111 -10.90 -15.63 18.00
CA ALA A 111 -10.14 -14.48 18.46
C ALA A 111 -10.03 -13.46 17.32
N ALA A 112 -9.85 -12.19 17.70
CA ALA A 112 -9.63 -11.13 16.72
C ALA A 112 -8.37 -11.38 15.88
N PHE A 113 -8.38 -10.90 14.64
CA PHE A 113 -7.23 -10.82 13.73
C PHE A 113 -6.67 -12.14 13.19
N ILE A 114 -7.29 -13.30 13.43
CA ILE A 114 -6.79 -14.57 12.90
C ILE A 114 -6.66 -14.53 11.37
N ILE A 115 -7.71 -14.08 10.69
CA ILE A 115 -7.78 -14.08 9.22
C ILE A 115 -6.80 -13.08 8.63
N ASP A 116 -6.78 -11.85 9.13
CA ASP A 116 -5.90 -10.80 8.63
C ASP A 116 -4.42 -11.14 8.83
N SER A 117 -4.07 -11.74 9.98
CA SER A 117 -2.69 -12.19 10.26
C SER A 117 -2.23 -13.27 9.28
N ILE A 118 -3.10 -14.23 8.96
CA ILE A 118 -2.78 -15.32 8.03
C ILE A 118 -2.68 -14.77 6.60
N LYS A 119 -3.62 -13.93 6.16
CA LYS A 119 -3.54 -13.28 4.85
C LYS A 119 -2.27 -12.45 4.71
N SER A 120 -1.93 -11.67 5.74
CA SER A 120 -0.71 -10.86 5.75
C SER A 120 0.57 -11.71 5.68
N LEU A 121 0.60 -12.89 6.32
CA LEU A 121 1.69 -13.85 6.13
C LEU A 121 1.77 -14.30 4.67
N LEU A 122 0.66 -14.75 4.08
CA LEU A 122 0.60 -15.28 2.72
C LEU A 122 1.05 -14.23 1.69
N GLU A 123 0.56 -13.01 1.80
CA GLU A 123 0.97 -11.87 0.97
C GLU A 123 2.48 -11.61 1.06
N ARG A 124 3.04 -11.61 2.28
CA ARG A 124 4.47 -11.37 2.50
C ARG A 124 5.35 -12.42 1.83
N ILE A 125 4.90 -13.67 1.75
CA ILE A 125 5.62 -14.76 1.08
C ILE A 125 5.21 -14.95 -0.39
N GLY A 126 4.37 -14.08 -0.93
CA GLY A 126 3.94 -14.09 -2.33
C GLY A 126 3.02 -15.25 -2.69
N LEU A 127 2.24 -15.77 -1.73
CA LEU A 127 1.26 -16.81 -1.97
C LEU A 127 -0.17 -16.24 -2.02
N GLU A 128 -0.92 -16.58 -3.06
CA GLU A 128 -2.29 -16.14 -3.25
C GLU A 128 -3.24 -17.36 -3.24
N PRO A 129 -4.23 -17.39 -2.34
CA PRO A 129 -5.17 -18.51 -2.27
C PRO A 129 -6.25 -18.42 -3.35
N PHE A 130 -6.43 -19.50 -4.11
CA PHE A 130 -7.56 -19.62 -5.05
C PHE A 130 -8.86 -20.05 -4.33
N PHE A 131 -8.74 -20.64 -3.14
CA PHE A 131 -9.85 -21.05 -2.31
C PHE A 131 -9.54 -20.79 -0.83
N PHE A 132 -10.34 -19.94 -0.18
CA PHE A 132 -10.14 -19.54 1.22
C PHE A 132 -11.50 -19.40 1.93
N ILE A 133 -11.82 -20.32 2.83
CA ILE A 133 -13.05 -20.29 3.63
C ILE A 133 -12.70 -20.32 5.10
N HIS A 134 -13.38 -19.50 5.90
CA HIS A 134 -13.06 -19.30 7.31
C HIS A 134 -14.29 -19.19 8.24
N PRO A 135 -15.09 -20.25 8.41
CA PRO A 135 -16.29 -20.16 9.21
C PRO A 135 -15.98 -20.14 10.71
N VAL A 136 -16.78 -19.38 11.44
CA VAL A 136 -16.82 -19.40 12.91
C VAL A 136 -17.90 -20.37 13.35
N VAL A 137 -17.53 -21.38 14.13
CA VAL A 137 -18.41 -22.48 14.52
C VAL A 137 -18.48 -22.58 16.03
N ALA A 138 -19.70 -22.52 16.59
CA ALA A 138 -19.92 -22.84 17.99
C ALA A 138 -19.95 -24.36 18.16
N THR A 139 -19.20 -24.87 19.14
CA THR A 139 -18.96 -26.31 19.31
C THR A 139 -19.31 -26.76 20.72
N LYS A 140 -19.69 -28.03 20.85
CA LYS A 140 -19.73 -28.74 22.12
C LYS A 140 -18.78 -29.92 22.03
N ARG A 141 -17.73 -29.90 22.85
CA ARG A 141 -16.78 -31.01 22.99
C ARG A 141 -16.97 -31.70 24.35
N ASN A 142 -16.76 -33.02 24.41
CA ASN A 142 -16.82 -33.76 25.68
C ASN A 142 -15.52 -33.61 26.49
N LYS A 143 -15.46 -34.22 27.68
CA LYS A 143 -14.28 -34.20 28.57
C LYS A 143 -13.00 -34.80 27.96
N ASN A 144 -13.11 -35.53 26.85
CA ASN A 144 -11.99 -36.12 26.12
C ASN A 144 -11.61 -35.27 24.89
N GLY A 145 -12.27 -34.12 24.66
CA GLY A 145 -12.03 -33.22 23.53
C GLY A 145 -12.76 -33.61 22.24
N ALA A 146 -13.49 -34.73 22.24
CA ALA A 146 -14.23 -35.18 21.07
C ALA A 146 -15.42 -34.26 20.79
N LEU A 147 -15.62 -33.93 19.52
CA LEU A 147 -16.74 -33.12 19.06
C LEU A 147 -18.06 -33.89 19.23
N VAL A 148 -19.00 -33.30 19.96
CA VAL A 148 -20.32 -33.87 20.25
C VAL A 148 -21.42 -33.16 19.46
N ASP A 149 -21.34 -31.84 19.35
CA ASP A 149 -22.32 -31.05 18.61
C ASP A 149 -21.71 -29.77 18.02
N VAL A 150 -22.39 -29.22 17.01
CA VAL A 150 -22.04 -27.94 16.37
C VAL A 150 -23.30 -27.09 16.15
N PHE A 151 -23.15 -25.78 16.28
CA PHE A 151 -24.22 -24.80 16.17
C PHE A 151 -23.80 -23.63 15.26
N PRO A 152 -24.74 -22.93 14.61
CA PRO A 152 -24.47 -21.65 13.97
C PRO A 152 -24.00 -20.62 15.01
N ALA A 153 -22.89 -19.92 14.74
CA ALA A 153 -22.31 -18.97 15.70
C ALA A 153 -23.23 -17.77 16.02
N PHE A 154 -24.05 -17.31 15.07
CA PHE A 154 -24.84 -16.08 15.19
C PHE A 154 -26.26 -16.24 15.79
N GLN A 155 -26.72 -17.46 16.10
CA GLN A 155 -28.10 -17.68 16.59
C GLN A 155 -28.24 -17.76 18.12
N ASN A 156 -27.15 -17.65 18.88
CA ASN A 156 -27.18 -17.77 20.35
C ASN A 156 -27.19 -16.40 21.05
N ASN A 157 -28.33 -15.69 20.98
CA ASN A 157 -28.59 -14.56 21.89
C ASN A 157 -29.07 -15.01 23.29
N ASN A 158 -29.35 -16.32 23.48
CA ASN A 158 -29.77 -16.87 24.75
C ASN A 158 -28.95 -18.14 25.05
N HIS A 159 -28.37 -18.19 26.26
CA HIS A 159 -27.60 -19.26 26.88
C HIS A 159 -26.07 -19.20 26.76
N ALA A 160 -25.44 -19.07 27.93
CA ALA A 160 -24.03 -19.19 28.25
C ALA A 160 -23.25 -20.21 27.41
N VAL A 161 -22.71 -19.75 26.28
CA VAL A 161 -21.57 -20.39 25.62
C VAL A 161 -20.35 -19.62 26.06
N ASN A 162 -19.50 -20.22 26.90
CA ASN A 162 -18.18 -19.67 27.19
C ASN A 162 -17.44 -19.45 25.86
N ASN A 163 -16.77 -18.30 25.66
CA ASN A 163 -16.03 -17.99 24.43
C ASN A 163 -15.10 -19.13 23.95
N ASN A 164 -14.60 -19.96 24.87
CA ASN A 164 -13.76 -21.14 24.60
C ASN A 164 -14.43 -22.23 23.72
N ASN A 165 -15.75 -22.17 23.53
CA ASN A 165 -16.50 -23.11 22.71
C ASN A 165 -16.75 -22.60 21.29
N ILE A 166 -16.31 -21.39 20.96
CA ILE A 166 -16.38 -20.84 19.61
C ILE A 166 -15.01 -21.07 18.95
N GLU A 167 -15.00 -21.68 17.77
CA GLU A 167 -13.79 -22.05 17.05
C GLU A 167 -13.81 -21.44 15.64
N SER A 168 -12.75 -20.74 15.25
CA SER A 168 -12.54 -20.34 13.85
C SER A 168 -11.85 -21.49 13.13
N LEU A 169 -12.50 -22.01 12.09
CA LEU A 169 -11.93 -22.97 11.17
C LEU A 169 -11.46 -22.23 9.93
N ILE A 170 -10.36 -22.63 9.33
CA ILE A 170 -9.84 -22.06 8.08
C ILE A 170 -9.42 -23.20 7.18
N LEU A 171 -9.93 -23.18 5.96
CA LEU A 171 -9.52 -24.04 4.86
C LEU A 171 -9.00 -23.16 3.74
N CYS A 172 -7.72 -23.30 3.43
CA CYS A 172 -7.04 -22.50 2.41
C CYS A 172 -6.34 -23.42 1.42
N LYS A 173 -6.54 -23.21 0.11
CA LYS A 173 -5.84 -23.93 -0.96
C LYS A 173 -5.10 -22.95 -1.85
N ILE A 174 -3.85 -23.29 -2.18
CA ILE A 174 -2.93 -22.46 -2.96
C ILE A 174 -2.30 -23.32 -4.05
N HIS A 175 -2.28 -22.84 -5.30
CA HIS A 175 -1.68 -23.56 -6.41
C HIS A 175 -0.16 -23.68 -6.24
N GLY A 176 0.38 -24.82 -6.70
CA GLY A 176 1.81 -25.09 -6.76
C GLY A 176 2.23 -26.36 -6.03
N THR A 177 3.47 -26.74 -6.29
CA THR A 177 4.20 -27.78 -5.57
C THR A 177 5.40 -27.13 -4.87
N PHE A 178 5.58 -27.45 -3.61
CA PHE A 178 6.64 -26.86 -2.80
C PHE A 178 7.45 -27.96 -2.13
N ASP A 179 8.72 -27.67 -1.85
CA ASP A 179 9.56 -28.61 -1.12
C ASP A 179 9.15 -28.69 0.36
N LYS A 180 9.53 -29.79 1.02
CA LYS A 180 9.18 -30.03 2.41
C LYS A 180 9.70 -28.92 3.36
N LYS A 181 10.86 -28.33 3.08
CA LYS A 181 11.46 -27.30 3.95
C LYS A 181 10.61 -26.03 3.96
N PHE A 182 10.12 -25.62 2.79
CA PHE A 182 9.21 -24.49 2.64
C PHE A 182 7.88 -24.75 3.36
N LEU A 183 7.32 -25.95 3.20
CA LEU A 183 6.07 -26.34 3.89
C LEU A 183 6.22 -26.34 5.41
N ASP A 184 7.32 -26.90 5.92
CA ASP A 184 7.63 -26.92 7.35
C ASP A 184 7.83 -25.49 7.89
N SER A 185 8.46 -24.60 7.10
CA SER A 185 8.62 -23.18 7.43
C SER A 185 7.28 -22.45 7.53
N ILE A 186 6.37 -22.60 6.57
CA ILE A 186 5.05 -21.95 6.64
C ILE A 186 4.26 -22.48 7.83
N LYS A 187 4.27 -23.80 8.05
CA LYS A 187 3.57 -24.41 9.19
C LYS A 187 4.09 -23.85 10.52
N SER A 188 5.41 -23.69 10.65
CA SER A 188 6.03 -23.08 11.83
C SER A 188 5.59 -21.62 12.01
N GLN A 189 5.63 -20.82 10.95
CA GLN A 189 5.20 -19.41 10.99
C GLN A 189 3.71 -19.26 11.36
N LEU A 190 2.83 -20.07 10.78
CA LEU A 190 1.40 -20.11 11.13
C LEU A 190 1.19 -20.48 12.59
N THR A 191 1.93 -21.47 13.09
CA THR A 191 1.88 -21.90 14.49
C THR A 191 2.27 -20.75 15.42
N THR A 192 3.39 -20.08 15.14
CA THR A 192 3.84 -18.92 15.91
C THR A 192 2.84 -17.77 15.89
N ILE A 193 2.23 -17.47 14.73
CA ILE A 193 1.20 -16.42 14.62
C ILE A 193 -0.01 -16.75 15.49
N LEU A 194 -0.48 -18.00 15.48
CA LEU A 194 -1.62 -18.43 16.30
C LEU A 194 -1.32 -18.37 17.80
N GLU A 195 -0.10 -18.73 18.22
CA GLU A 195 0.34 -18.56 19.62
C GLU A 195 0.34 -17.10 20.05
N GLN A 196 0.84 -16.22 19.19
CA GLN A 196 0.86 -14.78 19.42
C GLN A 196 -0.55 -14.20 19.50
N ILE A 197 -1.45 -14.55 18.57
CA ILE A 197 -2.87 -14.12 18.60
C ILE A 197 -3.53 -14.56 19.90
N ASN A 198 -3.39 -15.84 20.26
CA ASN A 198 -4.02 -16.37 21.46
C ASN A 198 -3.50 -15.68 22.73
N LYS A 199 -2.19 -15.43 22.83
CA LYS A 199 -1.60 -14.74 23.98
C LYS A 199 -2.05 -13.29 24.05
N THR A 200 -2.01 -12.56 22.93
CA THR A 200 -2.48 -11.17 22.86
C THR A 200 -3.96 -11.04 23.19
N SER A 201 -4.80 -11.96 22.69
CA SER A 201 -6.23 -11.97 22.98
C SER A 201 -6.52 -12.26 24.45
N ALA A 202 -5.78 -13.20 25.08
CA ALA A 202 -5.95 -13.53 26.49
C ALA A 202 -5.52 -12.38 27.42
N ASP A 203 -4.46 -11.67 27.04
CA ASP A 203 -3.85 -10.62 27.86
C ASP A 203 -4.41 -9.22 27.59
N TRP A 204 -5.40 -9.10 26.70
CA TRP A 204 -6.09 -7.84 26.42
C TRP A 204 -6.63 -7.16 27.68
N HIS A 205 -7.40 -7.89 28.49
CA HIS A 205 -7.97 -7.35 29.74
C HIS A 205 -6.91 -6.96 30.77
N PRO A 206 -5.88 -7.78 31.07
CA PRO A 206 -4.74 -7.35 31.88
C PRO A 206 -4.10 -6.04 31.43
N ILE A 207 -3.89 -5.84 30.12
CA ILE A 207 -3.33 -4.58 29.61
C ILE A 207 -4.27 -3.41 29.89
N LEU A 208 -5.58 -3.57 29.68
CA LEU A 208 -6.56 -2.52 29.99
C LEU A 208 -6.57 -2.14 31.48
N GLN A 209 -6.34 -3.10 32.38
CA GLN A 209 -6.22 -2.83 33.82
C GLN A 209 -4.99 -1.98 34.15
N GLU A 210 -3.86 -2.21 33.49
CA GLU A 210 -2.66 -1.38 33.65
C GLU A 210 -2.90 0.06 33.17
N ILE A 211 -3.64 0.24 32.08
CA ILE A 211 -4.02 1.59 31.60
C ILE A 211 -4.93 2.28 32.63
N GLU A 212 -5.90 1.57 33.21
CA GLU A 212 -6.78 2.13 34.25
C GLU A 212 -6.02 2.58 35.50
N LYS A 213 -4.99 1.84 35.90
CA LYS A 213 -4.10 2.27 37.01
C LYS A 213 -3.40 3.58 36.68
N ILE A 214 -2.94 3.76 35.45
CA ILE A 214 -2.30 5.00 34.99
C ILE A 214 -3.31 6.14 34.91
N ILE A 215 -4.51 5.90 34.38
CA ILE A 215 -5.59 6.90 34.35
C ILE A 215 -5.88 7.39 35.77
N THR A 216 -6.05 6.47 36.72
CA THR A 216 -6.32 6.79 38.12
C THR A 216 -5.20 7.63 38.72
N SER A 217 -3.93 7.28 38.49
CA SER A 217 -2.79 8.02 39.03
C SER A 217 -2.64 9.43 38.46
N LEU A 218 -3.01 9.65 37.19
CA LEU A 218 -2.95 10.96 36.54
C LEU A 218 -4.17 11.84 36.83
N SER A 219 -5.33 11.24 37.12
CA SER A 219 -6.62 11.93 37.29
C SER A 219 -6.65 12.99 38.40
N HIS A 220 -5.82 12.84 39.44
CA HIS A 220 -5.78 13.76 40.58
C HIS A 220 -5.03 15.06 40.30
N SER A 221 -4.46 15.24 39.10
CA SER A 221 -3.69 16.42 38.75
C SER A 221 -4.56 17.50 38.09
N SER A 222 -4.36 18.76 38.48
CA SER A 222 -4.96 19.94 37.81
C SER A 222 -4.27 20.32 36.50
N ASP A 223 -3.25 19.57 36.10
CA ASP A 223 -2.37 19.83 34.97
C ASP A 223 -3.07 19.48 33.65
N GLN A 224 -3.12 20.45 32.73
CA GLN A 224 -3.79 20.29 31.44
C GLN A 224 -3.13 19.22 30.57
N GLU A 225 -1.80 19.07 30.63
CA GLU A 225 -1.09 18.02 29.89
C GLU A 225 -1.58 16.63 30.32
N LYS A 226 -1.70 16.41 31.64
CA LYS A 226 -2.14 15.12 32.18
C LYS A 226 -3.61 14.83 31.89
N LYS A 227 -4.48 15.84 31.86
CA LYS A 227 -5.88 15.66 31.44
C LYS A 227 -5.96 15.19 29.98
N SER A 228 -5.20 15.82 29.08
CA SER A 228 -5.12 15.40 27.69
C SER A 228 -4.61 13.96 27.54
N ILE A 229 -3.60 13.57 28.35
CA ILE A 229 -3.12 12.18 28.39
C ILE A 229 -4.23 11.23 28.86
N VAL A 230 -4.96 11.55 29.93
CA VAL A 230 -6.07 10.72 30.42
C VAL A 230 -7.14 10.54 29.35
N ASP A 231 -7.56 11.61 28.68
CA ASP A 231 -8.53 11.55 27.57
C ASP A 231 -8.01 10.66 26.44
N PHE A 232 -6.72 10.76 26.10
CA PHE A 232 -6.10 9.91 25.10
C PHE A 232 -6.07 8.43 25.51
N LEU A 233 -5.80 8.12 26.78
CA LEU A 233 -5.83 6.74 27.28
C LEU A 233 -7.24 6.16 27.23
N HIS A 234 -8.27 6.94 27.58
CA HIS A 234 -9.66 6.54 27.38
C HIS A 234 -9.98 6.29 25.90
N TRP A 235 -9.51 7.17 25.03
CA TRP A 235 -9.66 7.02 23.58
C TRP A 235 -9.00 5.74 23.06
N LEU A 236 -7.78 5.40 23.49
CA LEU A 236 -7.10 4.14 23.10
C LEU A 236 -7.90 2.90 23.50
N LYS A 237 -8.46 2.90 24.71
CA LYS A 237 -9.28 1.79 25.25
C LYS A 237 -10.61 1.62 24.51
N ALA A 238 -11.10 2.64 23.80
CA ALA A 238 -12.33 2.59 23.01
C ALA A 238 -12.09 2.01 21.61
N ASP A 239 -11.42 0.85 21.53
CA ASP A 239 -11.10 0.11 20.31
C ASP A 239 -10.30 0.89 19.25
N ASN A 240 -9.61 1.97 19.64
CA ASN A 240 -8.74 2.74 18.75
C ASN A 240 -7.31 2.17 18.67
N PHE A 241 -6.96 1.24 19.55
CA PHE A 241 -5.63 0.64 19.58
C PHE A 241 -5.68 -0.84 19.93
N THR A 242 -5.05 -1.67 19.09
CA THR A 242 -4.83 -3.08 19.35
C THR A 242 -3.53 -3.27 20.13
N PHE A 243 -3.62 -3.41 21.45
CA PHE A 243 -2.53 -3.78 22.32
C PHE A 243 -1.99 -5.19 22.02
N LEU A 244 -0.69 -5.30 21.85
CA LEU A 244 0.07 -6.54 21.63
C LEU A 244 0.82 -6.96 22.91
N SER A 245 1.43 -5.99 23.60
CA SER A 245 2.23 -6.19 24.82
C SER A 245 2.28 -4.94 25.72
N CYS A 246 2.54 -5.16 27.00
CA CYS A 246 2.75 -4.15 28.03
C CYS A 246 3.98 -4.50 28.86
N ILE A 247 4.89 -3.55 29.01
CA ILE A 247 6.18 -3.70 29.71
C ILE A 247 6.29 -2.63 30.77
N ASN A 248 6.74 -3.02 31.96
CA ASN A 248 7.15 -2.09 32.99
C ASN A 248 8.67 -1.94 32.96
N TYR A 249 9.15 -0.70 32.96
CA TYR A 249 10.56 -0.35 33.02
C TYR A 249 10.85 0.40 34.31
N ASN A 250 11.82 -0.06 35.08
CA ASN A 250 12.25 0.60 36.30
C ASN A 250 13.49 1.46 36.01
N LEU A 251 13.36 2.78 36.17
CA LEU A 251 14.42 3.73 35.84
C LEU A 251 15.55 3.71 36.87
N LEU A 252 15.32 3.21 38.09
CA LEU A 252 16.32 3.20 39.16
C LEU A 252 17.38 2.13 38.94
N ASN A 253 16.98 0.96 38.42
CA ASN A 253 17.88 -0.16 38.19
C ASN A 253 18.09 -0.48 36.69
N GLY A 254 17.40 0.24 35.79
CA GLY A 254 17.52 0.06 34.34
C GLY A 254 16.95 -1.26 33.83
N THR A 255 16.04 -1.90 34.57
CA THR A 255 15.48 -3.22 34.21
C THR A 255 14.10 -3.13 33.62
N SER A 256 13.80 -4.05 32.69
CA SER A 256 12.48 -4.17 32.08
C SER A 256 11.83 -5.51 32.46
N SER A 257 10.50 -5.53 32.52
CA SER A 257 9.72 -6.73 32.81
C SER A 257 8.43 -6.75 32.00
N LEU A 258 8.14 -7.89 31.37
CA LEU A 258 6.88 -8.09 30.64
C LEU A 258 5.74 -8.24 31.64
N VAL A 259 4.77 -7.32 31.60
CA VAL A 259 3.59 -7.35 32.45
C VAL A 259 2.51 -8.21 31.81
N ALA A 260 2.27 -8.03 30.51
CA ALA A 260 1.26 -8.74 29.74
C ALA A 260 1.59 -8.74 28.23
N GLY A 261 1.03 -9.69 27.49
CA GLY A 261 1.20 -9.88 26.05
C GLY A 261 2.31 -10.86 25.68
N HIS A 262 2.82 -10.73 24.46
CA HIS A 262 3.78 -11.68 23.89
C HIS A 262 5.17 -11.05 23.68
N LYS A 263 6.21 -11.66 24.25
CA LYS A 263 7.60 -11.15 24.16
C LYS A 263 8.12 -10.97 22.73
N ALA A 264 7.60 -11.75 21.78
CA ALA A 264 8.03 -11.66 20.39
C ALA A 264 7.75 -10.29 19.75
N PHE A 265 6.85 -9.47 20.30
CA PHE A 265 6.59 -8.12 19.78
C PHE A 265 7.61 -7.09 20.24
N PHE A 266 8.51 -7.43 21.17
CA PHE A 266 9.46 -6.47 21.70
C PHE A 266 10.75 -7.12 22.22
N PRO A 267 11.87 -6.97 21.51
CA PRO A 267 13.18 -7.40 22.00
C PRO A 267 13.75 -6.37 23.00
N GLU A 268 14.63 -6.82 23.89
CA GLU A 268 15.21 -6.00 24.96
C GLU A 268 15.97 -4.77 24.42
N GLN A 269 16.68 -4.92 23.30
CA GLN A 269 17.42 -3.81 22.67
C GLN A 269 16.51 -2.63 22.28
N ASP A 270 15.28 -2.90 21.82
CA ASP A 270 14.34 -1.84 21.48
C ASP A 270 13.83 -1.12 22.73
N ILE A 271 13.69 -1.82 23.87
CA ILE A 271 13.36 -1.21 25.17
C ILE A 271 14.43 -0.19 25.55
N GLU A 272 15.69 -0.61 25.49
CA GLU A 272 16.82 0.24 25.83
C GLU A 272 16.88 1.48 24.94
N ASN A 273 16.71 1.31 23.63
CA ASN A 273 16.71 2.43 22.68
C ASN A 273 15.60 3.44 22.99
N ILE A 274 14.37 2.96 23.22
CA ILE A 274 13.25 3.83 23.61
C ILE A 274 13.58 4.57 24.91
N MET A 275 14.11 3.87 25.91
CA MET A 275 14.41 4.47 27.21
C MET A 275 15.54 5.50 27.13
N HIS A 276 16.58 5.25 26.33
CA HIS A 276 17.60 6.25 26.04
C HIS A 276 16.98 7.52 25.43
N LEU A 277 16.11 7.38 24.43
CA LEU A 277 15.42 8.53 23.83
C LEU A 277 14.47 9.23 24.81
N ALA A 278 13.81 8.49 25.70
CA ALA A 278 12.95 9.06 26.73
C ALA A 278 13.73 9.85 27.78
N CYS A 279 14.99 9.48 28.04
CA CYS A 279 15.86 10.15 29.01
C CYS A 279 16.75 11.25 28.40
N ASN A 280 16.81 11.37 27.07
CA ASN A 280 17.57 12.42 26.40
C ASN A 280 17.03 13.84 26.68
N GLN A 281 17.92 14.83 26.58
CA GLN A 281 17.57 16.25 26.76
C GLN A 281 16.41 16.66 25.85
N GLY A 282 15.35 17.21 26.44
CA GLY A 282 14.14 17.65 25.74
C GLY A 282 12.98 16.65 25.80
N ASN A 283 13.28 15.37 26.06
CA ASN A 283 12.28 14.33 26.33
C ASN A 283 12.23 13.93 27.81
N ASP A 284 13.30 14.18 28.56
CA ASP A 284 13.45 13.93 29.99
C ASP A 284 12.23 14.39 30.82
N LYS A 285 11.65 15.54 30.47
CA LYS A 285 10.48 16.13 31.14
C LYS A 285 9.12 15.65 30.63
N LYS A 286 9.05 15.07 29.43
CA LYS A 286 7.78 14.64 28.82
C LYS A 286 7.21 13.43 29.55
N THR A 287 5.91 13.48 29.85
CA THR A 287 5.20 12.38 30.52
C THR A 287 4.92 11.22 29.55
N ILE A 288 4.56 11.55 28.30
CA ILE A 288 4.23 10.57 27.26
C ILE A 288 5.18 10.70 26.07
N LEU A 289 5.60 9.57 25.52
CA LEU A 289 6.30 9.47 24.24
C LEU A 289 5.60 8.44 23.36
N ILE A 290 5.38 8.80 22.10
CA ILE A 290 4.73 7.94 21.11
C ILE A 290 5.68 7.81 19.93
N GLY A 291 5.83 6.59 19.42
CA GLY A 291 6.64 6.31 18.25
C GLY A 291 6.33 4.94 17.68
N LYS A 292 7.07 4.53 16.66
CA LYS A 292 7.12 3.17 16.15
C LYS A 292 8.40 2.46 16.57
N ILE A 293 8.51 1.17 16.31
CA ILE A 293 9.78 0.43 16.31
C ILE A 293 10.01 -0.20 14.95
N ASN A 294 11.27 -0.48 14.60
CA ASN A 294 11.64 -1.14 13.34
C ASN A 294 11.33 -2.65 13.36
N LYS A 295 10.11 -3.00 13.77
CA LYS A 295 9.61 -4.37 13.85
C LYS A 295 8.19 -4.44 13.32
N PRO A 296 7.94 -5.19 12.24
CA PRO A 296 6.59 -5.39 11.75
C PRO A 296 5.81 -6.32 12.69
N SER A 297 4.52 -6.07 12.83
CA SER A 297 3.61 -6.98 13.52
C SER A 297 3.35 -8.22 12.68
N THR A 298 3.31 -9.36 13.34
CA THR A 298 2.83 -10.65 12.80
C THR A 298 1.35 -10.88 13.09
N VAL A 299 0.73 -10.03 13.92
CA VAL A 299 -0.70 -10.03 14.24
C VAL A 299 -1.40 -8.87 13.55
N HIS A 300 -2.60 -9.13 13.03
CA HIS A 300 -3.45 -8.22 12.28
C HIS A 300 -2.91 -7.81 10.91
N LYS A 301 -1.83 -7.04 10.83
CA LYS A 301 -1.25 -6.57 9.57
C LYS A 301 0.25 -6.38 9.68
N SER A 302 0.97 -6.51 8.57
CA SER A 302 2.41 -6.27 8.48
C SER A 302 2.77 -4.77 8.47
N SER A 303 2.32 -4.04 9.49
CA SER A 303 2.75 -2.66 9.77
C SER A 303 3.72 -2.62 10.94
N PHE A 304 4.48 -1.54 11.07
CA PHE A 304 5.33 -1.33 12.24
C PHE A 304 4.52 -1.30 13.54
N ILE A 305 5.11 -1.86 14.59
CA ILE A 305 4.56 -1.81 15.93
C ILE A 305 4.75 -0.39 16.46
N ASN A 306 3.67 0.18 16.99
CA ASN A 306 3.67 1.46 17.67
C ASN A 306 3.93 1.24 19.15
N TYR A 307 4.67 2.13 19.78
CA TYR A 307 4.83 2.20 21.22
C TYR A 307 4.23 3.48 21.78
N MET A 308 3.70 3.36 22.99
CA MET A 308 3.34 4.47 23.86
C MET A 308 4.04 4.26 25.20
N LEU A 309 5.02 5.09 25.48
CA LEU A 309 5.72 5.12 26.76
C LEU A 309 5.09 6.19 27.65
N ILE A 310 4.74 5.82 28.87
CA ILE A 310 4.20 6.73 29.89
C ILE A 310 5.10 6.65 31.12
N LYS A 311 5.79 7.75 31.45
CA LYS A 311 6.62 7.84 32.64
C LYS A 311 5.75 8.11 33.87
N GLN A 312 6.07 7.43 34.96
CA GLN A 312 5.41 7.56 36.24
C GLN A 312 6.33 8.26 37.24
N LYS A 313 5.75 9.15 38.03
CA LYS A 313 6.47 9.91 39.06
C LYS A 313 6.31 9.23 40.41
N ASN A 314 7.40 9.20 41.17
CA ASN A 314 7.37 8.83 42.58
C ASN A 314 6.69 9.90 43.43
N LYS A 315 6.57 9.63 44.75
CA LYS A 315 6.03 10.57 45.74
C LYS A 315 6.80 11.91 45.81
N ASN A 316 8.06 11.93 45.37
CA ASN A 316 8.90 13.12 45.36
C ASN A 316 8.78 13.92 44.04
N GLY A 317 7.95 13.48 43.09
CA GLY A 317 7.70 14.15 41.81
C GLY A 317 8.71 13.83 40.71
N SER A 318 9.68 12.96 40.96
CA SER A 318 10.68 12.51 39.97
C SER A 318 10.23 11.24 39.26
N PHE A 319 10.58 11.08 37.99
CA PHE A 319 10.29 9.85 37.24
C PHE A 319 11.11 8.67 37.77
N ASP A 320 10.47 7.56 38.13
CA ASP A 320 11.12 6.36 38.69
C ASP A 320 10.78 5.06 37.94
N SER A 321 9.71 5.06 37.16
CA SER A 321 9.29 3.95 36.31
C SER A 321 8.61 4.45 35.03
N ALA A 322 8.48 3.58 34.04
CA ALA A 322 7.76 3.84 32.81
C ALA A 322 6.99 2.60 32.36
N MET A 323 5.77 2.80 31.88
CA MET A 323 4.98 1.75 31.23
C MET A 323 5.05 1.94 29.72
N ILE A 324 5.40 0.86 29.01
CA ILE A 324 5.53 0.83 27.55
C ILE A 324 4.43 -0.09 27.02
N PHE A 325 3.47 0.51 26.32
CA PHE A 325 2.41 -0.21 25.61
C PHE A 325 2.78 -0.34 24.15
N LEU A 326 2.61 -1.53 23.60
CA LEU A 326 2.97 -1.85 22.22
C LEU A 326 1.74 -2.32 21.49
N GLY A 327 1.59 -1.89 20.24
CA GLY A 327 0.45 -2.30 19.46
C GLY A 327 0.28 -1.60 18.12
N LEU A 328 -0.94 -1.66 17.61
CA LEU A 328 -1.31 -1.16 16.30
C LEU A 328 -2.52 -0.23 16.43
N TYR A 329 -2.48 0.91 15.77
CA TYR A 329 -3.69 1.71 15.60
C TYR A 329 -4.72 0.96 14.77
N SER A 330 -5.98 1.04 15.20
CA SER A 330 -7.13 0.42 14.53
C SER A 330 -7.39 1.05 13.15
N ALA A 331 -8.19 0.38 12.33
CA ALA A 331 -8.66 0.97 11.07
C ALA A 331 -9.51 2.23 11.31
N SER A 332 -10.28 2.28 12.40
CA SER A 332 -11.10 3.45 12.78
C SER A 332 -10.25 4.69 13.08
N THR A 333 -9.03 4.51 13.61
CA THR A 333 -8.06 5.62 13.82
C THR A 333 -7.73 6.33 12.51
N LYS A 334 -7.64 5.61 11.39
CA LYS A 334 -7.32 6.22 10.10
C LYS A 334 -8.47 7.04 9.52
N GLN A 335 -9.71 6.75 9.91
CA GLN A 335 -10.92 7.32 9.30
C GLN A 335 -11.57 8.43 10.15
N GLN A 336 -11.31 8.46 11.46
CA GLN A 336 -11.89 9.47 12.34
C GLN A 336 -11.23 10.84 12.15
N SER A 337 -11.98 11.90 12.46
CA SER A 337 -11.40 13.24 12.47
C SER A 337 -10.32 13.34 13.55
N VAL A 338 -9.23 14.02 13.24
CA VAL A 338 -8.16 14.43 14.15
C VAL A 338 -8.74 15.11 15.39
N GLN A 339 -9.86 15.82 15.25
CA GLN A 339 -10.52 16.50 16.36
C GLN A 339 -11.10 15.55 17.41
N ASN A 340 -11.34 14.29 17.06
CA ASN A 340 -11.83 13.26 17.97
C ASN A 340 -10.68 12.52 18.67
N ILE A 341 -9.43 12.85 18.36
CA ILE A 341 -8.23 12.22 18.91
C ILE A 341 -7.57 13.24 19.86
N PRO A 342 -7.65 13.07 21.19
CA PRO A 342 -7.31 14.13 22.15
C PRO A 342 -5.93 14.77 21.96
N ILE A 343 -4.85 13.98 21.88
CA ILE A 343 -3.49 14.51 21.68
C ILE A 343 -3.34 15.21 20.33
N LEU A 344 -4.00 14.71 19.27
CA LEU A 344 -3.88 15.34 17.95
C LEU A 344 -4.73 16.61 17.84
N LEU A 345 -5.86 16.67 18.55
CA LEU A 345 -6.65 17.88 18.69
C LEU A 345 -5.82 18.98 19.37
N ASP A 346 -5.07 18.66 20.42
CA ASP A 346 -4.21 19.62 21.09
C ASP A 346 -3.05 20.06 20.18
N LYS A 347 -2.38 19.13 19.49
CA LYS A 347 -1.39 19.49 18.46
C LYS A 347 -1.97 20.42 17.39
N LEU A 348 -3.20 20.17 16.93
CA LEU A 348 -3.87 21.02 15.95
C LEU A 348 -4.12 22.44 16.51
N LYS A 349 -4.55 22.57 17.77
CA LYS A 349 -4.74 23.88 18.42
C LYS A 349 -3.41 24.64 18.52
N ASP A 350 -2.36 23.97 18.97
CA ASP A 350 -1.03 24.57 19.12
C ASP A 350 -0.48 25.07 17.79
N ILE A 351 -0.57 24.24 16.74
CA ILE A 351 -0.11 24.61 15.41
C ILE A 351 -0.92 25.78 14.83
N LEU A 352 -2.24 25.79 15.02
CA LEU A 352 -3.08 26.92 14.62
C LEU A 352 -2.70 28.20 15.37
N SER A 353 -2.34 28.10 16.65
CA SER A 353 -1.87 29.25 17.43
C SER A 353 -0.57 29.85 16.87
N PHE A 354 0.37 29.00 16.42
CA PHE A 354 1.62 29.43 15.78
C PHE A 354 1.40 30.14 14.44
N SER A 355 0.35 29.75 13.69
CA SER A 355 0.05 30.33 12.38
C SER A 355 -0.40 31.80 12.42
N LYS A 356 -0.90 32.27 13.57
CA LYS A 356 -1.54 33.59 13.75
C LYS A 356 -2.69 33.86 12.77
N PHE A 357 -3.23 32.84 12.09
CA PHE A 357 -4.44 32.98 11.28
C PHE A 357 -5.65 33.23 12.18
N SER A 358 -6.58 34.09 11.75
CA SER A 358 -7.86 34.18 12.44
C SER A 358 -8.63 32.86 12.27
N SER A 359 -9.30 32.41 13.33
CA SER A 359 -9.90 31.07 13.44
C SER A 359 -10.86 30.71 12.31
N ASN A 360 -11.54 31.71 11.74
CA ASN A 360 -12.50 31.53 10.64
C ASN A 360 -11.97 31.97 9.26
N SER A 361 -10.69 32.34 9.16
CA SER A 361 -10.09 32.73 7.88
C SER A 361 -10.05 31.57 6.88
N TYR A 362 -9.97 31.93 5.60
CA TYR A 362 -9.76 30.97 4.52
C TYR A 362 -8.52 30.08 4.77
N ASN A 363 -7.40 30.70 5.18
CA ASN A 363 -6.15 29.99 5.45
C ASN A 363 -6.28 29.04 6.66
N ALA A 364 -6.94 29.45 7.75
CA ALA A 364 -7.15 28.55 8.91
C ALA A 364 -7.97 27.31 8.53
N LYS A 365 -9.06 27.49 7.74
CA LYS A 365 -9.88 26.38 7.25
C LYS A 365 -9.08 25.41 6.38
N ARG A 366 -8.24 25.92 5.47
CA ARG A 366 -7.38 25.09 4.62
C ARG A 366 -6.26 24.41 5.37
N PHE A 367 -5.64 25.11 6.31
CA PHE A 367 -4.63 24.54 7.19
C PHE A 367 -5.18 23.35 7.98
N LYS A 368 -6.39 23.50 8.56
CA LYS A 368 -7.10 22.41 9.23
C LYS A 368 -7.38 21.23 8.30
N ALA A 369 -7.84 21.50 7.07
CA ALA A 369 -8.10 20.45 6.09
C ALA A 369 -6.81 19.69 5.67
N ILE A 370 -5.70 20.40 5.52
CA ILE A 370 -4.38 19.80 5.26
C ILE A 370 -3.98 18.90 6.43
N PHE A 371 -4.04 19.41 7.66
CA PHE A 371 -3.69 18.64 8.84
C PHE A 371 -4.56 17.38 8.99
N GLU A 372 -5.87 17.50 8.72
CA GLU A 372 -6.84 16.40 8.73
C GLU A 372 -6.56 15.33 7.66
N SER A 373 -5.88 15.69 6.58
CA SER A 373 -5.49 14.76 5.50
C SER A 373 -4.19 14.01 5.77
N LEU A 374 -3.41 14.44 6.78
CA LEU A 374 -2.14 13.80 7.12
C LEU A 374 -2.37 12.42 7.77
N PRO A 375 -1.50 11.43 7.50
CA PRO A 375 -1.54 10.14 8.18
C PRO A 375 -1.45 10.30 9.71
N ARG A 376 -2.41 9.72 10.44
CA ARG A 376 -2.49 9.87 11.91
C ARG A 376 -1.24 9.37 12.62
N GLU A 377 -0.67 8.27 12.14
CA GLU A 377 0.59 7.71 12.66
C GLU A 377 1.71 8.76 12.63
N MET A 378 1.87 9.47 11.51
CA MET A 378 2.85 10.56 11.40
C MET A 378 2.51 11.74 12.33
N LEU A 379 1.23 12.08 12.47
CA LEU A 379 0.79 13.16 13.35
C LEU A 379 1.14 12.90 14.82
N PHE A 380 1.11 11.63 15.27
CA PHE A 380 1.51 11.28 16.63
C PHE A 380 3.02 11.51 16.87
N GLU A 381 3.85 11.16 15.90
CA GLU A 381 5.32 11.15 16.05
C GLU A 381 5.96 12.51 15.76
N ALA A 382 5.48 13.21 14.73
CA ALA A 382 6.11 14.44 14.26
C ALA A 382 6.02 15.56 15.29
N SER A 383 7.09 16.37 15.33
CA SER A 383 7.14 17.58 16.17
C SER A 383 6.19 18.65 15.63
N LEU A 384 5.79 19.57 16.52
CA LEU A 384 4.90 20.68 16.15
C LEU A 384 5.50 21.55 15.04
N GLU A 385 6.81 21.80 15.09
CA GLU A 385 7.54 22.63 14.12
C GLU A 385 7.53 21.98 12.74
N SER A 386 7.79 20.67 12.67
CA SER A 386 7.78 19.91 11.43
C SER A 386 6.39 19.85 10.81
N LEU A 387 5.36 19.62 11.62
CA LEU A 387 3.96 19.61 11.17
C LEU A 387 3.50 20.98 10.69
N TYR A 388 3.85 22.05 11.42
CA TYR A 388 3.57 23.42 11.02
C TYR A 388 4.22 23.76 9.67
N CYS A 389 5.52 23.47 9.52
CA CYS A 389 6.25 23.69 8.29
C CYS A 389 5.64 22.92 7.10
N ALA A 390 5.28 21.66 7.31
CA ALA A 390 4.66 20.84 6.26
C ALA A 390 3.30 21.41 5.83
N CYS A 391 2.43 21.74 6.78
CA CYS A 391 1.13 22.32 6.47
C CYS A 391 1.25 23.67 5.72
N LEU A 392 2.21 24.53 6.11
CA LEU A 392 2.49 25.77 5.38
C LEU A 392 3.01 25.52 3.96
N LYS A 393 3.93 24.56 3.77
CA LYS A 393 4.44 24.19 2.44
C LYS A 393 3.30 23.77 1.52
N VAL A 394 2.38 22.94 2.02
CA VAL A 394 1.22 22.46 1.26
C VAL A 394 0.24 23.59 0.98
N LEU A 395 -0.03 24.45 1.96
CA LEU A 395 -0.88 25.62 1.76
C LEU A 395 -0.33 26.55 0.66
N SER A 396 0.99 26.73 0.63
CA SER A 396 1.67 27.48 -0.44
C SER A 396 1.58 26.75 -1.79
N ALA A 397 1.75 25.42 -1.80
CA ALA A 397 1.65 24.56 -2.98
C ALA A 397 0.28 24.65 -3.68
N MET A 398 -0.79 24.75 -2.88
CA MET A 398 -2.15 24.90 -3.39
C MET A 398 -2.38 26.20 -4.16
N ASN A 399 -1.61 27.26 -3.87
CA ASN A 399 -1.77 28.55 -4.56
C ASN A 399 -1.02 28.60 -5.90
N ASN A 400 0.06 27.83 -6.05
CA ASN A 400 0.89 27.82 -7.25
C ASN A 400 0.85 26.50 -8.03
N ASN A 401 -0.08 25.58 -7.68
CA ASN A 401 -0.22 24.25 -8.26
C ASN A 401 1.09 23.45 -8.32
N ALA A 402 1.95 23.61 -7.31
CA ALA A 402 3.23 22.92 -7.25
C ALA A 402 3.13 21.61 -6.44
N LEU A 403 4.07 20.71 -6.71
CA LEU A 403 4.40 19.56 -5.87
C LEU A 403 5.27 20.00 -4.69
N ARG A 404 5.07 19.37 -3.53
CA ARG A 404 5.93 19.54 -2.35
C ARG A 404 6.32 18.22 -1.72
N LEU A 405 7.59 18.14 -1.33
CA LEU A 405 8.19 17.02 -0.62
C LEU A 405 8.35 17.39 0.86
N CYS A 406 7.75 16.57 1.73
CA CYS A 406 7.93 16.66 3.17
C CYS A 406 8.57 15.37 3.68
N LEU A 407 9.61 15.52 4.50
CA LEU A 407 10.40 14.42 5.05
C LEU A 407 10.31 14.47 6.58
N PHE A 408 10.02 13.33 7.19
CA PHE A 408 9.89 13.16 8.64
C PHE A 408 10.79 11.98 9.07
N PRO A 409 12.09 12.24 9.31
CA PRO A 409 12.99 11.21 9.80
C PRO A 409 12.61 10.83 11.24
N ASN A 410 12.48 9.53 11.51
CA ASN A 410 12.32 8.99 12.85
C ASN A 410 13.71 8.55 13.37
N CYS A 411 14.32 9.40 14.20
CA CYS A 411 15.68 9.23 14.70
C CYS A 411 15.93 7.93 15.48
N LEU A 412 14.89 7.28 16.03
CA LEU A 412 15.05 6.07 16.82
C LEU A 412 15.27 4.82 15.96
N ASN A 413 14.64 4.76 14.78
CA ASN A 413 14.39 3.48 14.12
C ASN A 413 15.00 3.33 12.74
N ASN A 414 15.78 4.30 12.28
CA ASN A 414 16.25 4.31 10.90
C ASN A 414 15.06 4.14 9.93
N ILE A 415 13.97 4.87 10.19
CA ILE A 415 12.80 4.95 9.31
C ILE A 415 12.59 6.41 8.94
N ILE A 416 12.19 6.66 7.70
CA ILE A 416 11.73 7.98 7.25
C ILE A 416 10.31 7.85 6.70
N ASP A 417 9.46 8.76 7.13
CA ASP A 417 8.16 8.98 6.51
C ASP A 417 8.26 10.14 5.53
N ILE A 418 7.74 9.92 4.32
CA ILE A 418 7.80 10.86 3.20
C ILE A 418 6.38 11.14 2.74
N ILE A 419 6.08 12.42 2.54
CA ILE A 419 4.83 12.83 1.89
C ILE A 419 5.15 13.68 0.65
N VAL A 420 4.62 13.24 -0.48
CA VAL A 420 4.63 13.99 -1.74
C VAL A 420 3.23 14.53 -2.00
N PHE A 421 3.06 15.84 -1.85
CA PHE A 421 1.81 16.54 -2.17
C PHE A 421 1.84 17.02 -3.61
N LEU A 422 0.75 16.84 -4.34
CA LEU A 422 0.61 17.30 -5.72
C LEU A 422 -0.86 17.55 -6.09
N PRO A 423 -1.15 18.37 -7.10
CA PRO A 423 -2.49 18.49 -7.67
C PRO A 423 -3.06 17.12 -8.07
N SER A 424 -4.31 16.82 -7.68
CA SER A 424 -4.94 15.51 -7.95
C SER A 424 -4.96 15.16 -9.44
N ILE A 425 -5.12 16.16 -10.29
CA ILE A 425 -5.13 16.00 -11.76
C ILE A 425 -3.79 15.55 -12.34
N ARG A 426 -2.68 15.67 -11.58
CA ARG A 426 -1.35 15.20 -11.97
C ARG A 426 -1.09 13.75 -11.59
N LEU A 427 -1.84 13.19 -10.64
CA LEU A 427 -1.60 11.83 -10.16
C LEU A 427 -2.20 10.80 -11.12
N THR A 428 -1.35 10.25 -11.99
CA THR A 428 -1.64 9.08 -12.82
C THR A 428 -0.85 7.86 -12.34
N PRO A 429 -1.21 6.62 -12.70
CA PRO A 429 -0.42 5.44 -12.35
C PRO A 429 1.06 5.54 -12.78
N ASN A 430 1.33 6.16 -13.94
CA ASN A 430 2.69 6.39 -14.43
C ASN A 430 3.46 7.40 -13.57
N VAL A 431 2.82 8.53 -13.23
CA VAL A 431 3.42 9.55 -12.34
C VAL A 431 3.70 8.94 -10.96
N HIS A 432 2.78 8.14 -10.43
CA HIS A 432 2.97 7.41 -9.18
C HIS A 432 4.21 6.50 -9.25
N ALA A 433 4.30 5.64 -10.28
CA ALA A 433 5.43 4.72 -10.47
C ALA A 433 6.78 5.45 -10.64
N ASN A 434 6.78 6.60 -11.32
CA ASN A 434 7.98 7.43 -11.51
C ASN A 434 8.42 8.08 -10.20
N ILE A 435 7.49 8.63 -9.42
CA ILE A 435 7.77 9.20 -8.09
C ILE A 435 8.35 8.12 -7.17
N THR A 436 7.72 6.95 -7.07
CA THR A 436 8.21 5.86 -6.22
C THR A 436 9.59 5.38 -6.65
N SER A 437 9.84 5.25 -7.95
CA SER A 437 11.15 4.85 -8.49
C SER A 437 12.24 5.89 -8.21
N CYS A 438 11.91 7.18 -8.32
CA CYS A 438 12.81 8.27 -7.98
C CYS A 438 13.21 8.23 -6.50
N LEU A 439 12.24 8.04 -5.60
CA LEU A 439 12.49 7.94 -4.15
C LEU A 439 13.30 6.70 -3.78
N ILE A 440 12.99 5.53 -4.35
CA ILE A 440 13.77 4.28 -4.14
C ILE A 440 15.24 4.50 -4.49
N LYS A 441 15.51 5.13 -5.65
CA LYS A 441 16.88 5.44 -6.08
C LYS A 441 17.55 6.46 -5.16
N ALA A 442 16.83 7.51 -4.76
CA ALA A 442 17.39 8.58 -3.94
C ALA A 442 17.77 8.12 -2.53
N PHE A 443 16.97 7.25 -1.91
CA PHE A 443 17.21 6.74 -0.56
C PHE A 443 17.96 5.39 -0.53
N ASN A 444 18.27 4.81 -1.70
CA ASN A 444 18.93 3.51 -1.85
C ASN A 444 18.28 2.40 -0.99
N THR A 445 16.95 2.36 -0.99
CA THR A 445 16.16 1.51 -0.09
C THR A 445 14.85 1.09 -0.75
N LYS A 446 14.13 0.17 -0.10
CA LYS A 446 12.81 -0.28 -0.57
C LYS A 446 11.70 0.44 0.18
N ILE A 447 10.60 0.70 -0.54
CA ILE A 447 9.35 1.17 0.07
C ILE A 447 8.74 0.02 0.87
N LEU A 448 8.39 0.27 2.13
CA LEU A 448 7.71 -0.72 2.97
C LEU A 448 6.20 -0.58 2.91
N SER A 449 5.72 0.66 2.87
CA SER A 449 4.31 0.97 2.73
C SER A 449 4.13 2.24 1.90
N SER A 450 3.05 2.28 1.14
CA SER A 450 2.63 3.46 0.38
C SER A 450 1.12 3.60 0.45
N GLU A 451 0.65 4.81 0.73
CA GLU A 451 -0.77 5.14 0.82
C GLU A 451 -1.07 6.41 0.00
N LEU A 452 -2.22 6.42 -0.66
CA LEU A 452 -2.74 7.59 -1.39
C LEU A 452 -3.84 8.25 -0.58
N ASN A 453 -3.70 9.54 -0.31
CA ASN A 453 -4.71 10.32 0.42
C ASN A 453 -5.20 11.49 -0.41
N THR A 454 -6.48 11.83 -0.24
CA THR A 454 -7.06 13.05 -0.83
C THR A 454 -6.83 14.22 0.11
N VAL A 455 -6.43 15.36 -0.45
CA VAL A 455 -6.17 16.60 0.29
C VAL A 455 -7.06 17.70 -0.30
N PRO A 456 -8.23 17.97 0.28
CA PRO A 456 -9.17 18.90 -0.32
C PRO A 456 -8.66 20.37 -0.32
N PRO A 457 -8.96 21.13 -1.39
CA PRO A 457 -9.52 20.72 -2.67
C PRO A 457 -8.44 20.39 -3.70
N ASN A 458 -8.74 19.47 -4.61
CA ASN A 458 -7.98 19.19 -5.83
C ASN A 458 -6.49 18.89 -5.64
N PHE A 459 -6.08 18.51 -4.42
CA PHE A 459 -4.76 17.97 -4.13
C PHE A 459 -4.87 16.54 -3.63
N CYS A 460 -3.78 15.81 -3.75
CA CYS A 460 -3.59 14.51 -3.16
C CYS A 460 -2.19 14.42 -2.57
N SER A 461 -1.96 13.38 -1.77
CA SER A 461 -0.64 13.09 -1.24
C SER A 461 -0.32 11.61 -1.38
N ILE A 462 0.93 11.31 -1.73
CA ILE A 462 1.51 9.98 -1.65
C ILE A 462 2.30 9.93 -0.34
N TYR A 463 1.82 9.14 0.63
CA TYR A 463 2.54 8.83 1.86
C TYR A 463 3.38 7.57 1.66
N ILE A 464 4.65 7.60 2.06
CA ILE A 464 5.59 6.49 1.90
C ILE A 464 6.39 6.35 3.20
N SER A 465 6.54 5.13 3.69
CA SER A 465 7.46 4.81 4.78
C SER A 465 8.55 3.87 4.30
N MET A 466 9.80 4.18 4.63
CA MET A 466 10.97 3.40 4.19
C MET A 466 12.08 3.38 5.26
N PRO A 467 12.92 2.32 5.31
CA PRO A 467 14.15 2.33 6.09
C PRO A 467 15.10 3.40 5.56
N ILE A 468 15.83 4.06 6.44
CA ILE A 468 16.80 5.09 6.08
C ILE A 468 18.18 4.78 6.63
N ASP A 469 19.18 4.90 5.76
CA ASP A 469 20.57 5.06 6.19
C ASP A 469 20.81 6.55 6.51
N GLN A 470 21.24 6.86 7.73
CA GLN A 470 21.47 8.23 8.17
C GLN A 470 22.49 8.97 7.28
N ASN A 471 23.49 8.26 6.74
CA ASN A 471 24.48 8.86 5.84
C ASN A 471 23.88 9.29 4.50
N VAL A 472 22.86 8.56 4.03
CA VAL A 472 22.15 8.92 2.80
C VAL A 472 21.33 10.17 3.03
N LEU A 473 20.63 10.28 4.17
CA LEU A 473 19.82 11.45 4.50
C LEU A 473 20.66 12.74 4.55
N THR A 474 21.82 12.71 5.20
CA THR A 474 22.67 13.88 5.40
C THR A 474 23.25 14.42 4.09
N ASN A 475 23.48 13.55 3.11
CA ASN A 475 24.07 13.91 1.82
C ASN A 475 23.02 14.28 0.75
N LEU A 476 21.73 14.09 1.05
CA LEU A 476 20.66 14.25 0.07
C LEU A 476 20.28 15.72 -0.11
N ASN A 477 20.38 16.22 -1.35
CA ASN A 477 19.87 17.54 -1.70
C ASN A 477 18.35 17.52 -1.86
N ILE A 478 17.63 17.80 -0.76
CA ILE A 478 16.16 17.73 -0.71
C ILE A 478 15.50 18.63 -1.77
N LYS A 479 16.10 19.78 -2.05
CA LYS A 479 15.54 20.75 -3.02
C LYS A 479 15.67 20.25 -4.45
N GLU A 480 16.79 19.61 -4.77
CA GLU A 480 16.98 18.95 -6.07
C GLU A 480 16.06 17.75 -6.25
N LEU A 481 15.89 16.93 -5.21
CA LEU A 481 14.93 15.84 -5.23
C LEU A 481 13.50 16.34 -5.44
N GLU A 482 13.08 17.38 -4.71
CA GLU A 482 11.74 18.00 -4.90
C GLU A 482 11.56 18.51 -6.33
N ASN A 483 12.56 19.18 -6.92
CA ASN A 483 12.51 19.64 -8.30
C ASN A 483 12.41 18.49 -9.31
N ASN A 484 13.13 17.39 -9.09
CA ASN A 484 13.05 16.21 -9.93
C ASN A 484 11.65 15.59 -9.88
N LEU A 485 11.05 15.50 -8.68
CA LEU A 485 9.68 15.02 -8.52
C LEU A 485 8.64 15.96 -9.16
N GLU A 486 8.80 17.28 -9.01
CA GLU A 486 7.96 18.27 -9.69
C GLU A 486 7.95 18.01 -11.20
N ASN A 487 9.13 17.90 -11.81
CA ASN A 487 9.27 17.65 -13.25
C ASN A 487 8.62 16.33 -13.69
N LEU A 488 8.72 15.27 -12.88
CA LEU A 488 8.08 13.97 -13.15
C LEU A 488 6.55 14.03 -13.03
N SER A 489 6.02 14.91 -12.17
CA SER A 489 4.59 15.05 -11.92
C SER A 489 3.89 16.07 -12.83
N ALA A 490 4.64 17.03 -13.38
CA ALA A 490 4.08 18.14 -14.11
C ALA A 490 3.23 17.66 -15.30
N GLN A 491 2.06 18.27 -15.48
CA GLN A 491 1.20 17.92 -16.61
C GLN A 491 1.98 18.20 -17.89
N TRP A 492 2.12 17.18 -18.72
CA TRP A 492 2.92 17.24 -19.94
C TRP A 492 2.60 18.48 -20.79
N ILE A 493 1.32 18.88 -20.85
CA ILE A 493 0.86 20.05 -21.60
C ILE A 493 1.34 21.40 -21.02
N GLU A 494 1.36 21.53 -19.70
CA GLU A 494 1.87 22.73 -19.02
C GLU A 494 3.39 22.82 -19.17
N SER A 495 4.07 21.68 -19.01
CA SER A 495 5.51 21.58 -19.25
C SER A 495 5.86 21.90 -20.71
N PHE A 496 5.05 21.46 -21.67
CA PHE A 496 5.22 21.79 -23.08
C PHE A 496 5.08 23.30 -23.33
N LYS A 497 4.06 23.95 -22.75
CA LYS A 497 3.92 25.41 -22.79
C LYS A 497 5.13 26.12 -22.20
N ALA A 498 5.58 25.70 -21.02
CA ALA A 498 6.72 26.30 -20.34
C ALA A 498 8.03 26.12 -21.13
N SER A 499 8.26 24.93 -21.69
CA SER A 499 9.41 24.63 -22.55
C SER A 499 9.38 25.48 -23.83
N LEU A 500 8.22 25.67 -24.47
CA LEU A 500 8.07 26.55 -25.64
C LEU A 500 8.41 28.00 -25.30
N VAL A 501 7.88 28.53 -24.20
CA VAL A 501 8.19 29.88 -23.73
C VAL A 501 9.67 30.05 -23.40
N LYS A 502 10.31 29.04 -22.80
CA LYS A 502 11.74 29.06 -22.50
C LYS A 502 12.60 29.06 -23.76
N SER A 503 12.23 28.31 -24.80
CA SER A 503 13.02 28.17 -26.03
C SER A 503 12.79 29.29 -27.05
N TYR A 504 11.60 29.88 -27.11
CA TYR A 504 11.20 30.85 -28.15
C TYR A 504 10.80 32.24 -27.60
N GLY A 505 10.84 32.43 -26.28
CA GLY A 505 10.34 33.64 -25.62
C GLY A 505 8.82 33.62 -25.41
N LEU A 506 8.31 34.59 -24.63
CA LEU A 506 6.91 34.60 -24.19
C LEU A 506 5.91 34.63 -25.34
N PHE A 507 6.07 35.56 -26.28
CA PHE A 507 5.10 35.77 -27.36
C PHE A 507 5.06 34.59 -28.35
N GLU A 508 6.20 34.26 -28.96
CA GLU A 508 6.30 33.16 -29.94
C GLU A 508 6.04 31.80 -29.29
N GLY A 509 6.50 31.57 -28.06
CA GLY A 509 6.24 30.33 -27.33
C GLY A 509 4.75 30.11 -27.06
N LEU A 510 4.01 31.16 -26.66
CA LEU A 510 2.56 31.07 -26.45
C LEU A 510 1.79 30.89 -27.77
N LYS A 511 2.24 31.50 -28.86
CA LYS A 511 1.66 31.32 -30.20
C LYS A 511 1.83 29.87 -30.67
N LEU A 512 3.06 29.33 -30.62
CA LEU A 512 3.34 27.93 -30.94
C LEU A 512 2.52 26.98 -30.07
N PHE A 513 2.37 27.29 -28.78
CA PHE A 513 1.56 26.48 -27.88
C PHE A 513 0.08 26.48 -28.29
N LYS A 514 -0.50 27.65 -28.61
CA LYS A 514 -1.89 27.76 -29.05
C LYS A 514 -2.17 26.86 -30.25
N ASP A 515 -1.28 26.87 -31.23
CA ASP A 515 -1.47 26.15 -32.49
C ASP A 515 -1.13 24.65 -32.36
N ASN A 516 -0.35 24.24 -31.34
CA ASN A 516 0.22 22.89 -31.27
C ASN A 516 0.00 22.16 -29.94
N ALA A 517 -0.81 22.68 -29.03
CA ALA A 517 -1.01 22.14 -27.69
C ALA A 517 -1.30 20.62 -27.69
N TYR A 518 -2.22 20.18 -28.55
CA TYR A 518 -2.77 18.81 -28.51
C TYR A 518 -2.39 17.95 -29.70
N ILE A 519 -1.31 18.29 -30.41
CA ILE A 519 -0.92 17.57 -31.63
C ILE A 519 -0.31 16.20 -31.32
N PHE A 520 0.24 16.02 -30.11
CA PHE A 520 0.93 14.80 -29.70
C PHE A 520 -0.04 13.76 -29.12
N PRO A 521 -0.02 12.51 -29.60
CA PRO A 521 -0.91 11.45 -29.11
C PRO A 521 -0.50 10.96 -27.72
N LYS A 522 -1.44 10.32 -27.00
CA LYS A 522 -1.22 9.83 -25.62
C LYS A 522 0.01 8.93 -25.49
N ASN A 523 0.25 8.04 -26.45
CA ASN A 523 1.41 7.15 -26.44
C ASN A 523 2.74 7.90 -26.64
N TYR A 524 2.75 9.02 -27.36
CA TYR A 524 3.94 9.88 -27.44
C TYR A 524 4.21 10.57 -26.09
N ILE A 525 3.16 11.14 -25.48
CA ILE A 525 3.22 11.82 -24.19
C ILE A 525 3.76 10.90 -23.07
N GLN A 526 3.52 9.60 -23.17
CA GLN A 526 4.03 8.60 -22.23
C GLN A 526 5.54 8.32 -22.37
N ASN A 527 6.10 8.52 -23.58
CA ASN A 527 7.46 8.11 -23.90
C ASN A 527 8.47 9.28 -23.96
N PHE A 528 8.00 10.52 -24.13
CA PHE A 528 8.86 11.70 -24.27
C PHE A 528 8.49 12.84 -23.33
N ASN A 529 9.50 13.55 -22.84
CA ASN A 529 9.30 14.73 -22.02
C ASN A 529 8.99 16.00 -22.86
N SER A 530 8.62 17.09 -22.20
CA SER A 530 8.23 18.33 -22.89
C SER A 530 9.36 19.01 -23.66
N ALA A 531 10.61 18.88 -23.21
CA ALA A 531 11.76 19.48 -23.90
C ALA A 531 12.05 18.74 -25.21
N GLU A 532 11.95 17.41 -25.19
CA GLU A 532 12.01 16.58 -26.40
C GLU A 532 10.87 16.92 -27.35
N ALA A 533 9.66 17.10 -26.84
CA ALA A 533 8.50 17.48 -27.66
C ALA A 533 8.67 18.85 -28.33
N VAL A 534 9.28 19.83 -27.65
CA VAL A 534 9.59 21.14 -28.25
C VAL A 534 10.63 21.00 -29.36
N ASN A 535 11.64 20.15 -29.17
CA ASN A 535 12.61 19.87 -30.21
C ASN A 535 11.98 19.12 -31.39
N ASP A 536 11.14 18.13 -31.13
CA ASP A 536 10.43 17.38 -32.17
C ASP A 536 9.46 18.28 -32.94
N LEU A 537 8.77 19.22 -32.29
CA LEU A 537 7.92 20.23 -32.93
C LEU A 537 8.71 21.05 -33.96
N LYS A 538 9.95 21.44 -33.63
CA LYS A 538 10.84 22.16 -34.57
C LYS A 538 11.09 21.37 -35.85
N TYR A 539 11.33 20.06 -35.73
CA TYR A 539 11.54 19.19 -36.90
C TYR A 539 10.25 18.91 -37.67
N ILE A 540 9.12 18.76 -37.00
CA ILE A 540 7.80 18.62 -37.63
C ILE A 540 7.48 19.85 -38.48
N ILE A 541 7.61 21.05 -37.91
CA ILE A 541 7.39 22.31 -38.63
C ILE A 541 8.34 22.42 -39.82
N LYS A 542 9.61 22.00 -39.66
CA LYS A 542 10.60 22.01 -40.75
C LYS A 542 10.20 21.06 -41.88
N ALA A 543 9.81 19.82 -41.56
CA ALA A 543 9.38 18.82 -42.54
C ALA A 543 8.10 19.25 -43.28
N GLN A 544 7.13 19.82 -42.56
CA GLN A 544 5.89 20.33 -43.15
C GLN A 544 6.16 21.50 -44.11
N LYS A 545 7.03 22.44 -43.72
CA LYS A 545 7.38 23.59 -44.58
C LYS A 545 8.17 23.18 -45.82
N SER A 546 9.05 22.19 -45.72
CA SER A 546 9.86 21.73 -46.85
C SER A 546 9.13 20.73 -47.76
N GLY A 547 8.07 20.09 -47.27
CA GLY A 547 7.44 18.94 -47.94
C GLY A 547 8.35 17.70 -47.99
N LYS A 548 9.49 17.72 -47.29
CA LYS A 548 10.50 16.65 -47.30
C LYS A 548 10.70 16.06 -45.91
N GLN A 549 11.17 14.83 -45.88
CA GLN A 549 11.55 14.15 -44.65
C GLN A 549 12.69 14.90 -43.97
N THR A 550 12.66 14.96 -42.64
CA THR A 550 13.77 15.46 -41.86
C THR A 550 14.18 14.44 -40.81
N PHE A 551 15.43 14.52 -40.37
CA PHE A 551 16.04 13.53 -39.50
C PHE A 551 16.66 14.22 -38.28
N ASN A 552 16.53 13.58 -37.12
CA ASN A 552 17.28 13.92 -35.92
C ASN A 552 17.96 12.67 -35.38
N PHE A 553 19.29 12.62 -35.53
CA PHE A 553 20.14 11.61 -34.95
C PHE A 553 20.63 12.09 -33.57
N ILE A 554 20.45 11.26 -32.55
CA ILE A 554 20.71 11.54 -31.14
C ILE A 554 21.64 10.45 -30.60
N ILE A 555 22.68 10.88 -29.89
CA ILE A 555 23.67 10.00 -29.25
C ILE A 555 23.32 9.91 -27.76
N HIS A 556 23.05 8.72 -27.25
CA HIS A 556 22.76 8.50 -25.83
C HIS A 556 23.99 8.02 -25.04
N SER A 557 24.79 7.14 -25.63
CA SER A 557 26.06 6.64 -25.08
C SER A 557 27.02 6.26 -26.22
N GLN A 558 28.16 5.64 -25.90
CA GLN A 558 29.13 5.18 -26.91
C GLN A 558 28.53 4.20 -27.93
N HIS A 559 27.53 3.41 -27.53
CA HIS A 559 26.94 2.36 -28.37
C HIS A 559 25.45 2.56 -28.63
N ILE A 560 24.74 3.35 -27.82
CA ILE A 560 23.29 3.52 -27.94
C ILE A 560 22.97 4.85 -28.62
N PHE A 561 22.21 4.78 -29.70
CA PHE A 561 21.79 5.92 -30.51
C PHE A 561 20.28 5.88 -30.74
N SER A 562 19.70 7.02 -31.10
CA SER A 562 18.34 7.05 -31.64
C SER A 562 18.25 7.91 -32.89
N LEU A 563 17.50 7.40 -33.87
CA LEU A 563 17.19 8.12 -35.10
C LEU A 563 15.69 8.41 -35.12
N LYS A 564 15.34 9.71 -35.08
CA LYS A 564 13.96 10.18 -35.30
C LYS A 564 13.80 10.67 -36.74
N ILE A 565 12.79 10.15 -37.42
CA ILE A 565 12.42 10.48 -38.79
C ILE A 565 11.06 11.19 -38.77
N TYR A 566 11.00 12.40 -39.34
CA TYR A 566 9.80 13.23 -39.37
C TYR A 566 9.26 13.30 -40.80
N ASN A 567 8.10 12.67 -41.01
CA ASN A 567 7.45 12.62 -42.32
C ASN A 567 6.31 13.64 -42.40
N PRO A 568 6.19 14.43 -43.49
CA PRO A 568 5.14 15.45 -43.64
C PRO A 568 3.73 14.88 -43.91
N GLY A 569 3.59 13.58 -44.20
CA GLY A 569 2.27 12.95 -44.36
C GLY A 569 2.23 11.60 -45.08
N SER A 570 3.30 11.21 -45.79
CA SER A 570 3.41 9.87 -46.40
C SER A 570 3.89 8.84 -45.37
N LYS A 571 3.35 7.60 -45.43
CA LYS A 571 3.89 6.48 -44.66
C LYS A 571 5.29 6.17 -45.19
N LEU A 572 6.27 6.19 -44.30
CA LEU A 572 7.62 5.71 -44.57
C LEU A 572 7.57 4.18 -44.68
N SER A 573 8.06 3.61 -45.78
CA SER A 573 8.24 2.16 -45.86
C SER A 573 9.54 1.79 -45.14
N LEU A 574 9.45 1.07 -44.04
CA LEU A 574 10.60 0.69 -43.21
C LEU A 574 11.62 -0.16 -43.98
N SER A 575 11.15 -0.92 -44.96
CA SER A 575 11.99 -1.66 -45.91
C SER A 575 12.94 -0.77 -46.73
N GLN A 576 12.66 0.54 -46.84
CA GLN A 576 13.55 1.50 -47.52
C GLN A 576 14.59 2.10 -46.56
N VAL A 577 14.31 2.10 -45.25
CA VAL A 577 15.16 2.73 -44.22
C VAL A 577 16.16 1.73 -43.66
N PHE A 578 15.73 0.49 -43.44
CA PHE A 578 16.51 -0.55 -42.78
C PHE A 578 17.85 -0.83 -43.49
N PRO A 579 17.89 -0.98 -44.83
CA PRO A 579 19.15 -1.22 -45.52
C PRO A 579 20.16 -0.08 -45.34
N ILE A 580 19.68 1.16 -45.23
CA ILE A 580 20.54 2.34 -45.03
C ILE A 580 21.18 2.31 -43.64
N ILE A 581 20.40 1.94 -42.62
CA ILE A 581 20.87 1.87 -41.23
C ILE A 581 21.86 0.72 -41.05
N GLU A 582 21.59 -0.44 -41.64
CA GLU A 582 22.50 -1.59 -41.64
C GLU A 582 23.81 -1.26 -42.39
N ASN A 583 23.74 -0.57 -43.53
CA ASN A 583 24.94 -0.11 -44.26
C ASN A 583 25.80 0.88 -43.45
N LEU A 584 25.18 1.60 -42.51
CA LEU A 584 25.88 2.47 -41.56
C LEU A 584 26.40 1.71 -40.33
N ASN A 585 26.33 0.38 -40.33
CA ASN A 585 26.74 -0.54 -39.25
C ASN A 585 25.98 -0.34 -37.93
N PHE A 586 24.72 0.09 -37.99
CA PHE A 586 23.83 0.14 -36.83
C PHE A 586 22.84 -1.03 -36.85
N ASN A 587 22.57 -1.61 -35.68
CA ASN A 587 21.50 -2.58 -35.47
C ASN A 587 20.27 -1.89 -34.89
N ILE A 588 19.08 -2.22 -35.37
CA ILE A 588 17.82 -1.68 -34.84
C ILE A 588 17.36 -2.57 -33.68
N LEU A 589 17.20 -1.98 -32.50
CA LEU A 589 16.74 -2.65 -31.29
C LEU A 589 15.23 -2.57 -31.09
N ASP A 590 14.65 -1.41 -31.37
CA ASP A 590 13.22 -1.12 -31.18
C ASP A 590 12.76 -0.06 -32.19
N GLU A 591 11.48 -0.10 -32.54
CA GLU A 591 10.83 0.87 -33.41
C GLU A 591 9.49 1.33 -32.84
N GLN A 592 9.29 2.66 -32.83
CA GLN A 592 8.01 3.25 -32.46
C GLN A 592 7.61 4.35 -33.44
N THR A 593 6.36 4.30 -33.91
CA THR A 593 5.80 5.32 -34.81
C THR A 593 4.61 6.04 -34.17
N PHE A 594 4.63 7.37 -34.21
CA PHE A 594 3.63 8.26 -33.62
C PHE A 594 2.94 9.11 -34.69
N LYS A 595 1.61 9.10 -34.68
CA LYS A 595 0.77 9.92 -35.56
C LYS A 595 0.48 11.26 -34.89
N ILE A 596 0.98 12.34 -35.47
CA ILE A 596 0.78 13.70 -34.96
C ILE A 596 -0.44 14.32 -35.65
N SER A 597 -1.31 14.93 -34.85
CA SER A 597 -2.58 15.52 -35.33
C SER A 597 -2.40 17.02 -35.52
N THR A 598 -2.09 17.47 -36.73
CA THR A 598 -2.05 18.92 -37.06
C THR A 598 -3.27 19.30 -37.90
N GLU A 599 -3.67 20.58 -37.90
CA GLU A 599 -4.91 21.05 -38.55
C GLU A 599 -5.01 20.66 -40.05
N ASN A 600 -3.88 20.66 -40.77
CA ASN A 600 -3.86 20.50 -42.23
C ASN A 600 -3.07 19.27 -42.72
N SER A 601 -2.44 18.50 -41.84
CA SER A 601 -1.71 17.27 -42.21
C SER A 601 -1.56 16.30 -41.03
N ARG A 602 -1.14 15.06 -41.33
CA ARG A 602 -0.90 14.03 -40.32
C ARG A 602 0.56 13.59 -40.35
N PRO A 603 1.50 14.43 -39.85
CA PRO A 603 2.90 14.06 -39.85
C PRO A 603 3.13 12.83 -38.96
N LEU A 604 4.13 12.04 -39.32
CA LEU A 604 4.55 10.85 -38.58
C LEU A 604 5.94 11.09 -37.98
N ILE A 605 6.12 10.72 -36.72
CA ILE A 605 7.43 10.58 -36.10
C ILE A 605 7.72 9.08 -36.00
N SER A 606 8.76 8.60 -36.67
CA SER A 606 9.28 7.24 -36.49
C SER A 606 10.58 7.31 -35.73
N GLN A 607 10.66 6.66 -34.57
CA GLN A 607 11.85 6.55 -33.75
C GLN A 607 12.41 5.14 -33.84
N LEU A 608 13.70 5.06 -34.15
CA LEU A 608 14.48 3.83 -34.18
C LEU A 608 15.53 3.89 -33.08
N ALA A 609 15.51 2.92 -32.16
CA ALA A 609 16.57 2.71 -31.19
C ALA A 609 17.68 1.88 -31.85
N LEU A 610 18.91 2.37 -31.78
CA LEU A 610 20.04 1.81 -32.52
C LEU A 610 21.17 1.42 -31.58
N ASP A 611 21.85 0.32 -31.91
CA ASP A 611 23.09 -0.12 -31.28
C ASP A 611 24.22 -0.17 -32.32
N SER A 612 25.46 0.07 -31.89
CA SER A 612 26.65 -0.04 -32.74
C SER A 612 27.63 -1.09 -32.24
N ASN A 613 28.01 -1.99 -33.15
CA ASN A 613 28.94 -3.09 -32.90
C ASN A 613 30.42 -2.68 -32.79
N LYS A 614 30.80 -1.39 -32.88
CA LYS A 614 32.21 -0.95 -32.82
C LYS A 614 32.49 0.08 -31.71
N GLN A 615 33.63 -0.09 -31.02
CA GLN A 615 34.15 0.79 -29.95
C GLN A 615 34.66 2.16 -30.44
N GLU A 616 34.74 2.41 -31.75
CA GLU A 616 35.31 3.63 -32.33
C GLU A 616 34.38 4.22 -33.40
N LEU A 617 33.38 4.99 -32.98
CA LEU A 617 32.62 5.89 -33.87
C LEU A 617 32.72 7.36 -33.47
N VAL A 618 33.41 7.67 -32.36
CA VAL A 618 33.41 9.01 -31.77
C VAL A 618 34.46 9.95 -32.39
N ASP A 619 35.51 9.43 -33.04
CA ASP A 619 36.64 10.25 -33.53
C ASP A 619 36.72 10.48 -35.05
N SER A 620 35.74 9.99 -35.83
CA SER A 620 35.68 10.32 -37.25
C SER A 620 34.63 11.39 -37.49
N ASN A 621 34.98 12.43 -38.25
CA ASN A 621 34.09 13.42 -38.84
C ASN A 621 33.11 12.79 -39.85
N PHE A 622 32.51 11.65 -39.51
CA PHE A 622 31.37 11.09 -40.22
C PHE A 622 30.20 12.02 -39.97
N ASN A 623 29.91 12.83 -40.97
CA ASN A 623 28.78 13.72 -40.95
C ASN A 623 27.54 12.87 -41.25
N ILE A 624 27.18 11.95 -40.33
CA ILE A 624 26.04 11.01 -40.41
C ILE A 624 24.77 11.76 -40.81
N ARG A 625 24.63 13.03 -40.36
CA ARG A 625 23.55 13.93 -40.78
C ARG A 625 23.61 14.33 -42.26
N GLN A 626 24.77 14.62 -42.83
CA GLN A 626 24.91 14.86 -44.26
C GLN A 626 24.72 13.57 -45.07
N ASP A 627 25.26 12.44 -44.59
CA ASP A 627 25.15 11.16 -45.30
C ASP A 627 23.71 10.62 -45.31
N LEU A 628 22.98 10.70 -44.19
CA LEU A 628 21.56 10.35 -44.16
C LEU A 628 20.71 11.27 -45.05
N ASN A 629 21.01 12.58 -45.09
CA ASN A 629 20.33 13.51 -45.99
C ASN A 629 20.69 13.26 -47.47
N ALA A 630 21.95 12.92 -47.77
CA ALA A 630 22.44 12.62 -49.12
C ALA A 630 21.86 11.30 -49.65
N LEU A 631 21.90 10.23 -48.85
CA LEU A 631 21.36 8.91 -49.19
C LEU A 631 19.85 8.95 -49.43
N TYR A 632 19.09 9.72 -48.64
CA TYR A 632 17.66 9.89 -48.89
C TYR A 632 17.34 10.76 -50.11
N SER A 633 18.15 11.79 -50.38
CA SER A 633 17.97 12.64 -51.56
C SER A 633 18.23 11.90 -52.89
N MET A 634 19.07 10.85 -52.86
CA MET A 634 19.30 9.99 -54.03
C MET A 634 18.13 9.03 -54.29
N ASN A 635 17.53 8.46 -53.24
CA ASN A 635 16.40 7.54 -53.40
C ASN A 635 15.07 8.24 -53.72
N SER A 636 14.86 9.50 -53.31
CA SER A 636 13.65 10.24 -53.67
C SER A 636 13.57 10.63 -55.16
N ASN A 637 14.68 10.56 -55.90
CA ASN A 637 14.72 10.84 -57.34
C ASN A 637 14.50 9.58 -58.20
N GLN A 638 14.43 8.38 -57.61
CA GLN A 638 14.20 7.13 -58.34
C GLN A 638 12.73 6.70 -58.39
N SER A 639 11.82 7.43 -57.75
CA SER A 639 10.38 7.16 -57.77
C SER A 639 9.58 7.94 -58.83
N ASP A 640 10.23 8.75 -59.67
CA ASP A 640 9.63 9.51 -60.78
C ASP A 640 10.17 9.06 -62.16
N ILE A 641 10.33 7.75 -62.38
CA ILE A 641 10.54 7.15 -63.72
C ILE A 641 9.53 6.03 -63.94
#